data_AF-K9UDI0-F1
#
_entry.id   AF-K9UDI0-F1
#
_cell.length_a   1.000
_cell.length_b   1.000
_cell.length_c   1.000
_cell.angle_alpha   90.00
_cell.angle_beta   90.00
_cell.angle_gamma   90.00
#
_symmetry.space_group_name_H-M   'P 1'
#
loop_
_entity.id
_entity.type
_entity.pdbx_description
1 polymer ?
#
loop_
_entity_poly.entity_id
_entity_poly.type
_entity_poly.pdbx_seq_one_letter_code
_entity_poly.pdbx_strand_id
1 'polypeptide(L)'
;MKLRGDRVPGRSGTLYQRTKKKRLKNGKTVEYPLVEGKRDLDNISHWFWHYQILKSCMTICMITLSLSMYSTTSFAFNPQH
;
A
#
# COMPACT_ATOMS: atom_id res chain seq x y z
N MET A 1 17.74 -25.63 6.48
CA MET A 1 17.02 -24.62 7.30
C MET A 1 15.70 -24.30 6.61
N LYS A 2 14.57 -24.83 7.10
CA LYS A 2 13.25 -24.66 6.47
C LYS A 2 12.60 -23.38 7.02
N LEU A 3 12.65 -22.29 6.25
CA LEU A 3 11.91 -21.06 6.55
C LEU A 3 10.42 -21.34 6.33
N ARG A 4 9.72 -21.77 7.37
CA ARG A 4 8.25 -21.76 7.41
C ARG A 4 7.82 -20.32 7.68
N GLY A 5 7.80 -19.52 6.62
CA GLY A 5 7.07 -18.25 6.67
C GLY A 5 5.59 -18.57 6.69
N ASP A 6 4.90 -18.22 7.78
CA ASP A 6 3.45 -18.22 7.85
C ASP A 6 2.90 -17.33 6.74
N ARG A 7 2.61 -17.93 5.58
CA ARG A 7 2.00 -17.25 4.44
C ARG A 7 0.55 -16.98 4.82
N VAL A 8 0.30 -15.80 5.40
CA VAL A 8 -1.04 -15.24 5.47
C VAL A 8 -1.54 -15.11 4.02
N PRO A 9 -2.61 -15.80 3.60
CA PRO A 9 -3.15 -15.65 2.26
C PRO A 9 -3.66 -14.22 2.10
N GLY A 10 -3.24 -13.53 1.04
CA GLY A 10 -3.84 -12.25 0.61
C GLY A 10 -3.01 -10.98 0.79
N ARG A 11 -1.74 -11.04 1.23
CA ARG A 11 -0.85 -9.87 1.19
C ARG A 11 0.07 -9.92 -0.02
N SER A 12 -0.47 -9.60 -1.20
CA SER A 12 0.33 -9.26 -2.37
C SER A 12 0.67 -7.76 -2.35
N GLY A 13 1.82 -7.42 -2.91
CA GLY A 13 2.28 -6.05 -3.03
C GLY A 13 3.41 -5.96 -4.04
N THR A 14 3.64 -4.76 -4.54
CA THR A 14 4.70 -4.49 -5.52
C THR A 14 5.74 -3.60 -4.86
N LEU A 15 7.01 -3.96 -5.05
CA LEU A 15 8.13 -3.17 -4.58
C LEU A 15 8.50 -2.16 -5.67
N TYR A 16 8.54 -0.88 -5.32
CA TYR A 16 8.86 0.20 -6.25
C TYR A 16 10.15 0.90 -5.86
N GLN A 17 11.01 1.11 -6.87
CA GLN A 17 12.17 1.98 -6.76
C GLN A 17 11.69 3.44 -6.69
N ARG A 18 12.27 4.20 -5.76
CA ARG A 18 11.93 5.60 -5.55
C ARG A 18 13.17 6.43 -5.25
N THR A 19 13.18 7.66 -5.77
CA THR A 19 14.09 8.71 -5.35
C THR A 19 13.33 9.83 -4.64
N LYS A 20 14.03 10.61 -3.81
CA LYS A 20 13.44 11.75 -3.10
C LYS A 20 14.23 13.01 -3.37
N LYS A 21 13.61 13.96 -4.06
CA LYS A 21 14.16 15.31 -4.25
C LYS A 21 13.92 16.14 -2.99
N LYS A 22 14.96 16.78 -2.49
CA LYS A 22 14.93 17.68 -1.33
C LYS A 22 15.64 18.98 -1.69
N ARG A 23 15.00 20.11 -1.39
CA ARG A 23 15.65 21.42 -1.46
C ARG A 23 16.44 21.64 -0.16
N LEU A 24 17.72 21.90 -0.30
CA LEU A 24 18.61 22.28 0.80
C LEU A 24 18.38 23.74 1.18
N LYS A 25 18.77 24.10 2.40
CA LYS A 25 18.72 25.50 2.89
C LYS A 25 19.53 26.44 1.99
N ASN A 26 20.56 25.91 1.33
CA ASN A 26 21.44 26.63 0.40
C ASN A 26 20.80 26.83 -0.99
N GLY A 27 19.48 26.62 -1.14
CA GLY A 27 18.74 26.75 -2.39
C GLY A 27 18.91 25.60 -3.38
N LYS A 28 19.94 24.76 -3.24
CA LYS A 28 20.22 23.62 -4.13
C LYS A 28 19.18 22.51 -3.97
N THR A 29 18.73 21.94 -5.09
CA THR A 29 17.88 20.73 -5.09
C THR A 29 18.76 19.51 -5.26
N VAL A 30 18.64 18.56 -4.33
CA VAL A 30 19.44 17.34 -4.30
C VAL A 30 18.48 16.14 -4.29
N GLU A 31 18.86 15.08 -4.98
CA GLU A 31 18.06 13.87 -5.07
C GLU A 31 18.71 12.74 -4.27
N TYR A 32 17.94 12.18 -3.35
CA TYR A 32 18.37 11.11 -2.46
C TYR A 32 17.86 9.73 -2.95
N PRO A 33 18.64 8.65 -2.75
CA PRO A 33 19.95 8.64 -2.10
C PRO A 33 21.02 9.33 -2.96
N LEU A 34 22.03 9.88 -2.28
CA LEU A 34 23.17 10.52 -2.91
C LEU A 34 24.00 9.43 -3.58
N VAL A 35 24.08 9.48 -4.90
CA VAL A 35 24.86 8.54 -5.70
C VAL A 35 25.92 9.34 -6.44
N GLU A 36 27.16 8.90 -6.37
CA GLU A 36 28.24 9.48 -7.15
C GLU A 36 28.12 9.00 -8.60
N GLY A 37 27.91 9.93 -9.54
CA GLY A 37 27.79 9.62 -10.95
C GLY A 37 26.36 9.26 -11.41
N LYS A 38 26.26 8.34 -12.37
CA LYS A 38 24.96 7.91 -12.94
C LYS A 38 24.33 6.82 -12.09
N ARG A 39 23.01 6.90 -11.88
CA ARG A 39 22.26 5.84 -11.18
C ARG A 39 22.17 4.60 -12.06
N ASP A 40 22.73 3.52 -11.57
CA ASP A 40 22.50 2.17 -12.06
C ASP A 40 21.13 1.63 -11.59
N LEU A 41 20.35 1.06 -12.51
CA LEU A 41 19.03 0.47 -12.26
C LEU A 41 19.12 -0.85 -11.50
N ASP A 42 20.21 -1.59 -11.69
CA ASP A 42 20.41 -2.93 -11.11
C ASP A 42 21.05 -2.85 -9.71
N ASN A 43 21.61 -1.70 -9.34
CA ASN A 43 22.21 -1.50 -8.03
C ASN A 43 21.17 -1.10 -6.96
N ILE A 44 20.89 -2.03 -6.06
CA ILE A 44 19.88 -1.89 -4.99
C ILE A 44 20.16 -0.68 -4.07
N SER A 45 21.43 -0.32 -3.88
CA SER A 45 21.85 0.78 -2.99
C SER A 45 21.56 2.19 -3.55
N HIS A 46 21.23 2.30 -4.84
CA HIS A 46 20.92 3.57 -5.48
C HIS A 46 19.46 4.01 -5.31
N TRP A 47 18.63 3.17 -4.70
CA TRP A 47 17.19 3.37 -4.64
C TRP A 47 16.66 3.27 -3.22
N PHE A 48 15.67 4.11 -2.90
CA PHE A 48 14.77 3.78 -1.81
C PHE A 48 13.73 2.78 -2.33
N TRP A 49 13.40 1.81 -1.48
CA TRP A 49 12.43 0.79 -1.80
C TRP A 49 11.16 1.04 -1.01
N HIS A 50 10.04 1.17 -1.73
CA HIS A 50 8.72 1.31 -1.13
C HIS A 50 7.89 0.08 -1.45
N TYR A 51 7.38 -0.57 -0.41
CA TYR A 51 6.47 -1.69 -0.57
C TYR A 51 5.02 -1.19 -0.57
N GLN A 52 4.37 -1.30 -1.72
CA GLN A 52 2.96 -0.94 -1.87
C GLN A 52 2.10 -2.19 -1.73
N ILE A 53 1.28 -2.24 -0.67
CA ILE A 53 0.36 -3.35 -0.42
C ILE A 53 -0.88 -3.18 -1.30
N LEU A 54 -1.27 -4.23 -2.03
CA LEU A 54 -2.55 -4.29 -2.76
C LEU A 54 -3.70 -4.39 -1.75
N LYS A 55 -4.34 -3.25 -1.45
CA LYS A 55 -5.45 -3.15 -0.51
C LYS A 55 -6.82 -3.58 -1.08
N SER A 56 -6.86 -4.20 -2.27
CA SER A 56 -8.11 -4.26 -3.05
C SER A 56 -9.17 -5.22 -2.53
N CYS A 57 -8.86 -6.15 -1.62
CA CYS A 57 -9.83 -7.20 -1.28
C CYS A 57 -10.68 -6.93 -0.02
N MET A 58 -10.13 -6.28 1.01
CA MET A 58 -10.85 -6.18 2.31
C MET A 58 -11.93 -5.08 2.38
N THR A 59 -11.75 -3.95 1.69
CA THR A 59 -12.67 -2.81 1.85
C THR A 59 -14.03 -3.08 1.20
N ILE A 60 -14.07 -3.80 0.09
CA ILE A 60 -15.32 -4.13 -0.63
C ILE A 60 -16.16 -5.10 0.22
N CYS A 61 -15.56 -6.12 0.84
CA CYS A 61 -16.28 -7.08 1.68
C CYS A 61 -16.92 -6.45 2.92
N MET A 62 -16.25 -5.48 3.55
CA MET A 62 -16.79 -4.80 4.74
C MET A 62 -17.96 -3.86 4.39
N ILE A 63 -17.94 -3.26 3.19
CA ILE A 63 -19.05 -2.42 2.70
C ILE A 63 -20.26 -3.28 2.33
N THR A 64 -20.07 -4.46 1.74
CA THR A 64 -21.20 -5.36 1.41
C THR A 64 -21.86 -5.96 2.65
N LEU A 65 -21.08 -6.29 3.69
CA LEU A 65 -21.62 -6.81 4.96
C LEU A 65 -22.40 -5.74 5.75
N SER A 66 -21.96 -4.49 5.71
CA SER A 66 -22.70 -3.41 6.38
C SER A 66 -24.03 -3.13 5.67
N LEU A 67 -24.05 -3.06 4.33
CA LEU A 67 -25.31 -2.85 3.58
C LEU A 67 -26.33 -3.98 3.81
N SER A 68 -25.91 -5.24 3.92
CA SER A 68 -26.85 -6.34 4.22
C SER A 68 -27.45 -6.25 5.63
N MET A 69 -26.71 -5.72 6.60
CA MET A 69 -27.23 -5.51 7.96
C MET A 69 -28.21 -4.34 8.03
N TYR A 70 -28.00 -3.26 7.26
CA TYR A 70 -28.93 -2.13 7.24
C TYR A 70 -30.28 -2.50 6.58
N SER A 71 -30.27 -3.30 5.51
CA SER A 71 -31.52 -3.73 4.84
C SER A 71 -32.41 -4.63 5.71
N THR A 72 -31.84 -5.51 6.55
CA THR A 72 -32.63 -6.37 7.44
C THR A 72 -33.24 -5.60 8.60
N THR A 73 -32.59 -4.54 9.09
CA THR A 73 -33.14 -3.68 10.15
C THR A 73 -34.25 -2.75 9.65
N SER A 74 -34.20 -2.28 8.40
CA SER A 74 -35.25 -1.40 7.84
C SER A 74 -36.54 -2.15 7.49
N PHE A 75 -36.47 -3.45 7.19
CA PHE A 75 -37.66 -4.27 6.93
C PHE A 75 -38.41 -4.68 8.21
N ALA A 76 -37.74 -4.69 9.37
CA ALA A 76 -38.35 -5.02 10.65
C ALA A 76 -39.18 -3.87 11.27
N PHE A 77 -39.10 -2.65 10.71
CA PHE A 77 -39.70 -1.44 11.28
C PHE A 77 -40.85 -0.83 10.45
N ASN A 78 -41.48 -1.61 9.57
CA ASN A 78 -42.71 -1.19 8.89
C ASN A 78 -43.81 -2.27 8.94
N PRO A 79 -44.57 -2.38 10.04
CA PRO A 79 -45.87 -3.01 9.99
C PRO A 79 -46.87 -1.97 9.47
N GLN A 80 -46.98 -1.82 8.15
CA GLN A 80 -48.21 -1.32 7.56
C GLN A 80 -49.17 -2.49 7.39
N HIS A 81 -49.93 -2.78 8.45
CA HIS A 81 -51.38 -3.00 8.38
C HIS A 81 -52.00 -3.11 9.78
#